data_AF-A0A1B6LKN1-F1
#
_entry.id   AF-A0A1B6LKN1-F1
#
_cell.length_a   1.000
_cell.length_b   1.000
_cell.length_c   1.000
_cell.angle_alpha   90.00
_cell.angle_beta   90.00
_cell.angle_gamma   90.00
#
_symmetry.space_group_name_H-M   'P 1'
#
loop_
_entity.id
_entity.type
_entity.pdbx_description
1 polymer ?
#
loop_
_entity_poly.entity_id
_entity_poly.type
_entity_poly.pdbx_seq_one_letter_code
_entity_poly.pdbx_strand_id
1 'polypeptide(L)'
;HHELPLDSHMSLSQRLWNIAYTSLVGMVRTYFTMQEERTVTRLMGVEIPLRRLAGDVSVLLANTHHSMGTPRPLVPGYVEVGGIHILPARPLKEDLDKYLNESAE
;
A
#
# COMPACT_ATOMS: atom_id res chain seq x y z
N HIS A 1 2.26 -7.44 -4.43
CA HIS A 1 1.75 -8.80 -4.75
C HIS A 1 0.39 -9.01 -4.09
N HIS A 2 -0.62 -8.23 -4.46
CA HIS A 2 -2.01 -8.41 -3.99
C HIS A 2 -2.94 -8.90 -5.12
N GLU A 3 -2.41 -9.00 -6.35
CA GLU A 3 -3.22 -9.17 -7.56
C GLU A 3 -2.96 -10.48 -8.31
N LEU A 4 -2.03 -11.30 -7.83
CA LEU A 4 -1.72 -12.56 -8.50
C LEU A 4 -2.41 -13.70 -7.75
N PRO A 5 -3.33 -14.43 -8.41
CA PRO A 5 -3.85 -15.69 -7.90
C PRO A 5 -2.74 -16.72 -8.09
N LEU A 6 -1.73 -16.70 -7.22
CA LEU A 6 -0.75 -17.77 -7.16
C LEU A 6 -1.37 -18.92 -6.39
N ASP A 7 -2.37 -19.53 -7.02
CA ASP A 7 -2.93 -20.80 -6.58
C ASP A 7 -1.80 -21.83 -6.50
N SER A 8 -1.75 -22.60 -5.42
CA SER A 8 -0.61 -23.49 -5.15
C SER A 8 -0.57 -24.71 -6.08
N HIS A 9 -1.66 -24.95 -6.81
CA HIS A 9 -1.79 -26.02 -7.80
C HIS A 9 -1.87 -25.45 -9.23
N MET A 10 -0.78 -25.58 -9.99
CA MET A 10 -0.71 -25.09 -11.37
C MET A 10 -0.11 -26.12 -12.32
N SER A 11 -0.76 -26.30 -13.47
CA SER A 11 -0.23 -27.05 -14.60
C SER A 11 0.93 -26.29 -15.29
N LEU A 12 1.72 -26.99 -16.12
CA LEU A 12 2.89 -26.39 -16.78
C LEU A 12 2.53 -25.18 -17.66
N SER A 13 1.38 -25.21 -18.35
CA SER A 13 0.92 -24.08 -19.17
C SER A 13 0.52 -22.86 -18.33
N GLN A 14 -0.10 -23.08 -17.18
CA GLN A 14 -0.43 -22.00 -16.24
C GLN A 14 0.84 -21.36 -15.66
N ARG A 15 1.88 -22.16 -15.37
CA ARG A 15 3.19 -21.63 -14.94
C ARG A 15 3.84 -20.76 -16.01
N LEU A 16 3.80 -21.19 -17.28
CA LEU A 16 4.31 -20.39 -18.40
C LEU A 16 3.55 -19.06 -18.53
N TRP A 17 2.23 -19.10 -18.42
CA TRP A 17 1.40 -17.90 -18.43
C TRP A 17 1.75 -16.96 -17.26
N ASN A 18 1.91 -17.50 -16.05
CA ASN A 18 2.27 -16.71 -14.88
C ASN A 18 3.66 -16.09 -15.00
N ILE A 19 4.63 -16.79 -15.60
CA ILE A 19 5.96 -16.23 -15.88
C ILE A 19 5.84 -15.07 -16.87
N ALA A 20 5.13 -15.26 -17.98
CA ALA A 20 4.92 -14.23 -18.98
C ALA A 20 4.21 -13.00 -18.40
N TYR A 21 3.11 -13.22 -17.67
CA TYR A 21 2.33 -12.17 -17.03
C TYR A 21 3.14 -11.44 -15.95
N THR A 22 3.82 -12.17 -15.05
CA THR A 22 4.62 -11.55 -13.99
C THR A 22 5.78 -10.76 -14.56
N SER A 23 6.40 -11.23 -15.65
CA SER A 23 7.46 -10.51 -16.36
C SER A 23 6.94 -9.22 -16.98
N LEU A 24 5.78 -9.28 -17.64
CA LEU A 24 5.12 -8.11 -18.23
C LEU A 24 4.78 -7.07 -17.14
N VAL A 25 4.16 -7.50 -16.04
CA VAL A 25 3.85 -6.64 -14.90
C VAL A 25 5.13 -6.04 -14.32
N GLY A 26 6.21 -6.81 -14.20
CA GLY A 26 7.51 -6.33 -13.74
C GLY A 26 8.11 -5.24 -14.65
N MET A 27 8.01 -5.40 -15.97
CA MET A 27 8.42 -4.38 -16.95
C MET A 27 7.60 -3.10 -16.82
N VAL A 28 6.27 -3.23 -16.77
CA VAL A 28 5.35 -2.10 -16.59
C VAL A 28 5.66 -1.35 -15.30
N ARG A 29 5.83 -2.07 -14.19
CA ARG A 29 6.20 -1.48 -12.89
C ARG A 29 7.50 -0.70 -12.97
N THR A 30 8.53 -1.28 -13.60
CA THR A 30 9.84 -0.62 -13.75
C THR A 30 9.73 0.66 -14.56
N TYR A 31 8.95 0.64 -15.65
CA TYR A 31 8.70 1.82 -16.48
C TYR A 31 8.00 2.94 -15.68
N PHE A 32 6.93 2.61 -14.95
CA PHE A 32 6.21 3.60 -14.14
C PHE A 32 7.06 4.13 -12.98
N THR A 33 7.84 3.30 -12.29
CA THR A 33 8.74 3.78 -11.22
C THR A 33 9.76 4.79 -11.73
N MET A 34 10.31 4.60 -12.93
CA MET A 34 11.20 5.62 -13.54
C MET A 34 10.48 6.95 -13.81
N GLN A 35 9.20 6.91 -14.14
CA GLN A 35 8.37 8.11 -14.34
C GLN A 35 8.04 8.82 -13.02
N GLU A 36 7.76 8.03 -11.98
CA GLU A 36 7.51 8.53 -10.61
C GLU A 36 8.76 9.21 -10.03
N GLU A 37 9.95 8.60 -10.17
CA GLU A 37 11.22 9.18 -9.72
C GLU A 37 11.45 10.58 -10.28
N ARG A 38 11.15 10.78 -11.58
CA ARG A 38 11.25 12.10 -12.23
C ARG A 38 10.26 13.10 -11.66
N THR A 39 9.04 12.66 -11.40
CA THR A 39 7.97 13.52 -10.87
C THR A 39 8.28 13.96 -9.44
N VAL A 40 8.68 13.02 -8.58
CA VAL A 40 9.08 13.27 -7.20
C VAL A 40 10.29 14.20 -7.15
N THR A 41 11.30 13.96 -7.99
CA THR A 41 12.50 14.82 -8.06
C THR A 41 12.14 16.26 -8.42
N ARG A 42 11.21 16.46 -9.36
CA ARG A 42 10.76 17.82 -9.74
C ARG A 42 10.00 18.53 -8.62
N LEU A 43 9.17 17.81 -7.87
CA LEU A 43 8.37 18.36 -6.77
C LEU A 43 9.21 18.66 -5.52
N MET A 44 10.15 17.77 -5.19
CA MET A 44 10.97 17.85 -3.97
C MET A 44 12.26 18.63 -4.18
N GLY A 45 12.69 18.85 -5.42
CA GLY A 45 13.95 19.53 -5.75
C GLY A 45 15.21 18.72 -5.44
N VAL A 46 15.07 17.43 -5.13
CA VAL A 46 16.17 16.52 -4.76
C VAL A 46 16.01 15.22 -5.54
N GLU A 47 17.10 14.69 -6.07
CA GLU A 47 17.11 13.39 -6.74
C GLU A 47 16.88 12.27 -5.72
N ILE A 48 15.74 11.58 -5.83
CA ILE A 48 15.36 10.49 -4.92
C ILE A 48 15.29 9.19 -5.73
N PRO A 49 16.24 8.25 -5.56
CA PRO A 49 16.19 6.95 -6.22
C PRO A 49 15.19 6.04 -5.51
N LEU A 50 13.90 6.17 -5.86
CA LEU A 50 12.78 5.46 -5.21
C LEU A 50 13.00 3.96 -5.16
N ARG A 51 13.54 3.34 -6.22
CA ARG A 51 13.80 1.89 -6.23
C ARG A 51 14.84 1.45 -5.20
N ARG A 52 15.90 2.24 -5.01
CA ARG A 52 16.94 1.93 -4.00
C ARG A 52 16.40 2.21 -2.59
N LEU A 53 15.73 3.34 -2.42
CA LEU A 53 15.12 3.74 -1.15
C LEU A 53 14.16 2.66 -0.63
N ALA A 54 13.35 2.07 -1.50
CA ALA A 54 12.43 1.00 -1.13
C ALA A 54 13.14 -0.29 -0.68
N GLY A 55 14.38 -0.54 -1.12
CA GLY A 55 15.18 -1.70 -0.72
C GLY A 55 16.00 -1.49 0.56
N ASP A 56 16.40 -0.24 0.83
CA ASP A 56 17.33 0.09 1.92
C ASP A 56 16.65 0.60 3.21
N VAL A 57 15.31 0.73 3.20
CA VAL A 57 14.54 1.18 4.36
C VAL A 57 14.65 0.17 5.53
N SER A 58 15.09 0.65 6.69
CA SER A 58 15.19 -0.17 7.91
C SER A 58 13.85 -0.32 8.64
N VAL A 59 13.00 0.70 8.58
CA VAL A 59 11.66 0.72 9.22
C VAL A 59 10.65 1.33 8.26
N LEU A 60 9.54 0.63 8.04
CA LEU A 60 8.40 1.08 7.27
C LEU A 60 7.18 1.15 8.17
N LEU A 61 6.68 2.38 8.40
CA LEU A 61 5.41 2.61 9.08
C LEU A 61 4.28 2.55 8.06
N ALA A 62 3.59 1.43 8.00
CA ALA A 62 2.52 1.21 7.05
C ALA A 62 1.16 1.56 7.68
N ASN A 63 0.40 2.44 7.03
CA ASN A 63 -0.97 2.73 7.42
C ASN A 63 -1.93 1.60 7.00
N THR A 64 -1.76 0.45 7.63
CA THR A 64 -2.57 -0.76 7.42
C THR A 64 -2.71 -1.51 8.74
N HIS A 65 -3.49 -2.58 8.71
CA HIS A 65 -3.71 -3.45 9.86
C HIS A 65 -3.92 -4.88 9.37
N HIS A 66 -3.31 -5.85 10.06
CA HIS A 66 -3.32 -7.27 9.72
C HIS A 66 -4.73 -7.85 9.55
N SER A 67 -5.74 -7.27 10.20
CA SER A 67 -7.14 -7.71 10.07
C SER A 67 -7.79 -7.34 8.73
N MET A 68 -7.23 -6.39 7.98
CA MET A 68 -7.82 -5.90 6.73
C MET A 68 -7.32 -6.66 5.48
N GLY A 69 -6.20 -7.38 5.61
CA GLY A 69 -5.53 -8.02 4.48
C GLY A 69 -5.33 -9.52 4.67
N THR A 70 -4.94 -10.19 3.59
CA THR A 70 -4.52 -11.59 3.66
C THR A 70 -3.26 -11.73 4.52
N PRO A 71 -3.18 -12.73 5.42
CA PRO A 71 -1.98 -13.00 6.20
C PRO A 71 -0.77 -13.19 5.29
N ARG A 72 0.32 -12.48 5.57
CA ARG A 72 1.57 -12.59 4.84
C ARG A 72 2.75 -12.38 5.79
N PRO A 73 3.90 -13.02 5.53
CA PRO A 73 5.10 -12.73 6.30
C PRO A 73 5.54 -11.28 6.07
N LEU A 74 5.80 -10.57 7.16
CA LEU A 74 6.31 -9.20 7.18
C LEU A 74 7.73 -9.22 7.77
N VAL A 75 8.60 -8.32 7.28
CA VAL A 75 9.94 -8.15 7.86
C VAL A 75 9.84 -7.46 9.23
N PRO A 76 10.79 -7.67 10.16
CA PRO A 76 10.75 -7.03 11.48
C PRO A 76 10.63 -5.51 11.45
N GLY A 77 11.16 -4.86 10.41
CA GLY A 77 11.05 -3.41 10.22
C GLY A 77 9.70 -2.91 9.71
N TYR A 78 8.76 -3.80 9.37
CA TYR A 78 7.43 -3.42 8.90
C TYR A 78 6.49 -3.28 10.09
N VAL A 79 6.15 -2.04 10.44
CA VAL A 79 5.28 -1.74 11.59
C VAL A 79 3.95 -1.22 11.06
N GLU A 80 2.88 -1.91 11.41
CA GLU A 80 1.51 -1.51 11.07
C GLU A 80 1.01 -0.46 12.04
N VAL A 81 0.72 0.74 11.52
CA VAL A 81 0.21 1.89 12.28
C VAL A 81 -1.08 2.34 11.61
N GLY A 82 -2.18 1.64 11.92
CA GLY A 82 -3.49 2.00 11.42
C GLY A 82 -3.90 3.40 11.88
N GLY A 83 -4.42 4.20 10.96
CA GLY A 83 -4.89 5.55 11.26
C GLY A 83 -3.78 6.56 11.53
N ILE A 84 -2.57 6.37 10.98
CA ILE A 84 -1.43 7.28 11.21
C ILE A 84 -1.74 8.75 10.84
N HIS A 85 -2.70 8.97 9.95
CA HIS A 85 -3.12 10.27 9.47
C HIS A 85 -4.45 10.77 10.11
N ILE A 86 -5.02 10.03 11.06
CA ILE A 86 -6.27 10.41 11.72
C ILE A 86 -5.97 11.57 12.67
N LEU A 87 -6.55 12.73 12.37
CA LEU A 87 -6.51 13.90 13.24
C LEU A 87 -7.60 13.81 14.32
N PRO A 88 -7.46 14.53 15.44
CA PRO A 88 -8.52 14.64 16.44
C PRO A 88 -9.85 15.01 15.79
N ALA A 89 -10.93 14.34 16.20
CA ALA A 89 -12.26 14.62 15.70
C ALA A 89 -12.60 16.10 15.92
N ARG A 90 -13.06 16.77 14.87
CA ARG A 90 -13.65 18.11 15.00
C ARG A 90 -14.99 17.99 15.73
N PRO A 91 -15.39 19.00 16.52
CA PRO A 91 -16.71 19.00 17.14
C PRO A 91 -17.77 18.82 16.05
N LEU A 92 -18.75 17.97 16.35
CA LEU A 92 -19.88 17.77 15.46
C LEU A 92 -20.68 19.07 15.36
N LYS A 93 -21.35 19.29 14.24
CA LYS A 93 -22.30 20.42 14.14
C LYS A 93 -23.46 20.16 15.10
N GLU A 94 -23.97 21.23 15.72
CA GLU A 94 -24.95 21.18 16.82
C GLU A 94 -26.23 20.41 16.44
N ASP A 95 -26.69 20.56 15.20
CA ASP A 95 -27.81 19.84 14.61
C ASP A 95 -27.60 18.32 14.52
N LEU A 96 -26.37 17.89 14.18
CA LEU A 96 -26.02 16.48 14.06
C LEU A 96 -25.74 15.84 15.42
N ASP A 97 -25.12 16.61 16.33
CA ASP A 97 -24.88 16.19 17.72
C ASP A 97 -26.20 15.95 18.45
N LYS A 98 -27.13 16.91 18.30
CA LYS A 98 -28.48 16.82 18.84
C LYS A 98 -29.23 15.61 18.28
N TYR A 99 -29.27 15.43 16.95
CA TYR A 99 -29.94 14.27 16.33
C TYR A 99 -29.39 12.91 16.81
N LEU A 100 -28.06 12.77 16.91
CA LEU A 100 -27.43 11.52 17.35
C LEU A 100 -27.67 11.24 18.84
N ASN A 101 -27.63 12.27 19.68
CA ASN A 101 -27.83 12.14 21.12
C ASN A 101 -29.33 12.01 21.49
N GLU A 102 -30.25 12.53 20.68
CA GLU A 102 -31.70 12.40 20.86
C GLU A 102 -32.25 11.02 20.45
N SER A 103 -31.48 10.26 19.65
CA SER A 103 -31.87 8.91 19.20
C SER A 103 -31.51 7.79 20.20
N ALA A 104 -30.92 8.15 21.34
CA ALA A 104 -30.62 7.22 22.43
C ALA A 104 -31.83 7.10 23.38
N GLU A 105 -32.94 6.59 22.86
CA GLU A 105 -34.02 5.93 23.62
C GLU A 105 -34.47 4.66 22.88
#